data_AF-A0AAV0Y990-F1
#
_entry.id   AF-A0AAV0Y990-F1
#
_cell.length_a   1.000
_cell.length_b   1.000
_cell.length_c   1.000
_cell.angle_alpha   90.00
_cell.angle_beta   90.00
_cell.angle_gamma   90.00
#
_symmetry.space_group_name_H-M   'P 1'
#
loop_
_entity.id
_entity.type
_entity.pdbx_description
1 polymer ?
#
loop_
_entity_poly.entity_id
_entity_poly.type
_entity_poly.pdbx_seq_one_letter_code
_entity_poly.pdbx_strand_id
1 'polypeptide(L)'
;MNKWQTEWVQNTGTGGWIRRLIPDVRPWVSRSFGTMNYHITQFLTGHGCFGEYLWRFKKRDVSECHDCLDPTDSTEHAFFECDWWWRQRR
;
A
#
# COMPACT_ATOMS: atom_id res chain seq x y z
N MET A 1 19.57 -5.13 -12.32
CA MET A 1 18.50 -4.15 -12.03
C MET A 1 17.43 -4.08 -13.13
N ASN A 2 17.80 -4.01 -14.41
CA ASN A 2 16.82 -3.93 -15.52
C ASN A 2 15.81 -5.10 -15.56
N LYS A 3 16.26 -6.34 -15.33
CA LYS A 3 15.37 -7.52 -15.24
C LYS A 3 14.26 -7.34 -14.19
N TRP A 4 14.63 -6.86 -13.00
CA TRP A 4 13.66 -6.65 -11.93
C TRP A 4 12.69 -5.51 -12.25
N GLN A 5 13.15 -4.41 -12.86
CA GLN A 5 12.26 -3.37 -13.35
C GLN A 5 11.27 -3.91 -14.39
N THR A 6 11.71 -4.78 -15.30
CA THR A 6 10.84 -5.41 -16.29
C THR A 6 9.79 -6.29 -15.62
N GLU A 7 10.19 -7.16 -14.69
CA GLU A 7 9.27 -8.00 -13.92
C GLU A 7 8.30 -7.16 -13.08
N TRP A 8 8.78 -6.06 -12.50
CA TRP A 8 7.97 -5.13 -11.73
C TRP A 8 6.83 -4.54 -12.55
N VAL A 9 7.13 -4.10 -13.77
CA VAL A 9 6.13 -3.52 -14.69
C VAL A 9 5.17 -4.58 -15.24
N GLN A 10 5.67 -5.79 -15.52
CA GLN A 10 4.89 -6.84 -16.18
C GLN A 10 4.02 -7.67 -15.24
N ASN A 11 4.38 -7.79 -13.96
CA ASN A 11 3.65 -8.62 -13.01
C ASN A 11 2.39 -7.91 -12.49
N THR A 12 1.22 -8.28 -13.03
CA THR A 12 -0.08 -7.70 -12.64
C THR A 12 -0.74 -8.41 -11.45
N GLY A 13 -0.22 -9.56 -11.00
CA GLY A 13 -0.89 -10.41 -10.01
C GLY A 13 -0.81 -9.90 -8.56
N THR A 14 0.22 -9.13 -8.23
CA THR A 14 0.43 -8.55 -6.89
C THR A 14 1.03 -7.14 -6.98
N GLY A 15 0.82 -6.33 -5.94
CA GLY A 15 1.42 -4.99 -5.85
C GLY A 15 0.88 -3.97 -6.86
N GLY A 16 -0.38 -4.13 -7.30
CA GLY A 16 -1.05 -3.22 -8.25
C GLY A 16 -0.91 -1.74 -7.91
N TRP A 17 -1.44 -1.37 -6.75
CA TRP A 17 -1.49 0.04 -6.32
C TRP A 17 -0.10 0.62 -6.05
N ILE A 18 0.84 -0.18 -5.52
CA ILE A 18 2.15 0.31 -5.09
C ILE A 18 3.02 0.74 -6.28
N ARG A 19 2.77 0.19 -7.48
CA ARG A 19 3.42 0.64 -8.71
C ARG A 19 3.05 2.07 -9.06
N ARG A 20 1.87 2.53 -8.64
CA ARG A 20 1.45 3.93 -8.77
C ARG A 20 2.33 4.86 -7.91
N LEU A 21 2.85 4.35 -6.79
CA LEU A 21 3.76 5.07 -5.91
C LEU A 21 5.24 4.92 -6.32
N ILE A 22 5.65 3.71 -6.73
CA ILE A 22 7.03 3.38 -7.10
C ILE A 22 7.02 2.81 -8.54
N PRO A 23 6.96 3.67 -9.56
CA PRO A 23 6.97 3.21 -10.95
C PRO A 23 8.34 2.68 -11.39
N ASP A 24 9.41 3.21 -10.79
CA ASP A 24 10.80 2.80 -11.05
C ASP A 24 11.47 2.34 -9.75
N VAL A 25 11.81 1.04 -9.69
CA VAL A 25 12.47 0.45 -8.51
C VAL A 25 13.96 0.77 -8.46
N ARG A 26 14.58 1.19 -9.57
CA ARG A 26 16.04 1.50 -9.63
C ARG A 26 16.43 2.59 -8.63
N PRO A 27 15.83 3.80 -8.66
CA PRO A 27 16.17 4.85 -7.69
C PRO A 27 15.73 4.48 -6.27
N TRP A 28 14.65 3.70 -6.13
CA TRP A 28 14.15 3.26 -4.82
C TRP A 28 15.15 2.36 -4.09
N VAL A 29 15.91 1.55 -4.84
CA VAL A 29 16.89 0.62 -4.27
C VAL A 29 18.22 1.29 -3.98
N SER A 30 18.59 2.30 -4.76
CA SER A 30 19.83 3.07 -4.56
C SER A 30 19.69 4.22 -3.57
N ARG A 31 18.50 4.46 -3.00
CA ARG A 31 18.29 5.57 -2.05
C ARG A 31 19.14 5.38 -0.79
N SER A 32 19.80 6.45 -0.38
CA SER A 32 20.61 6.49 0.85
C SER A 32 19.79 6.81 2.10
N PHE A 33 18.47 7.01 1.96
CA PHE A 33 17.57 7.45 3.02
C PHE A 33 16.29 6.61 3.06
N GLY A 34 15.64 6.61 4.22
CA GLY A 34 14.39 5.89 4.43
C GLY A 34 14.63 4.42 4.77
N THR A 35 14.45 4.07 6.04
CA THR A 35 14.55 2.69 6.51
C THR A 35 13.23 1.96 6.28
N MET A 36 13.30 0.66 6.01
CA MET A 36 12.12 -0.20 6.05
C MET A 36 11.80 -0.52 7.51
N ASN A 37 10.72 0.04 8.05
CA ASN A 37 10.26 -0.26 9.40
C ASN A 37 8.95 -1.07 9.34
N TYR A 38 8.44 -1.46 10.51
CA TYR A 38 7.22 -2.25 10.65
C TYR A 38 6.03 -1.61 9.91
N HIS A 39 5.79 -0.32 10.10
CA HIS A 39 4.66 0.40 9.50
C HIS A 39 4.81 0.58 7.99
N ILE A 40 6.00 0.95 7.51
CA ILE A 40 6.26 1.10 6.07
C ILE A 40 6.13 -0.25 5.37
N THR A 41 6.61 -1.34 5.98
CA THR A 41 6.46 -2.69 5.39
C THR A 41 5.00 -3.05 5.25
N GLN A 42 4.19 -2.82 6.28
CA GLN A 42 2.75 -3.07 6.27
C GLN A 42 2.03 -2.22 5.21
N PHE A 43 2.35 -0.93 5.19
CA PHE A 43 1.84 0.00 4.20
C PHE A 43 2.17 -0.46 2.78
N LEU A 44 3.41 -0.81 2.48
CA LEU A 44 3.81 -1.20 1.12
C LEU A 44 3.20 -2.55 0.70
N THR A 45 2.93 -3.44 1.63
CA THR A 45 2.42 -4.79 1.32
C THR A 45 0.89 -4.89 1.33
N GLY A 46 0.17 -3.85 1.74
CA GLY A 46 -1.28 -3.99 1.94
C GLY A 46 -1.60 -4.86 3.15
N HIS A 47 -0.71 -4.95 4.13
CA HIS A 47 -0.83 -5.87 5.26
C HIS A 47 -1.03 -5.13 6.59
N GLY A 48 -1.40 -5.88 7.62
CA GLY A 48 -1.38 -5.40 8.99
C GLY A 48 -2.71 -4.82 9.43
N CYS A 49 -2.75 -3.50 9.64
CA CYS A 49 -3.90 -2.83 10.26
C CYS A 49 -5.06 -2.51 9.29
N PHE A 50 -4.85 -2.64 7.99
CA PHE A 50 -5.87 -2.34 6.97
C PHE A 50 -7.03 -3.35 7.05
N GLY A 51 -8.26 -2.83 7.07
CA GLY A 51 -9.48 -3.62 7.15
C GLY A 51 -9.62 -4.65 6.04
N GLU A 52 -9.21 -4.34 4.81
CA GLU A 52 -9.18 -5.30 3.70
C GLU A 52 -8.32 -6.54 4.05
N TYR A 53 -7.13 -6.32 4.61
CA TYR A 53 -6.23 -7.39 5.03
C TYR A 53 -6.79 -8.19 6.21
N LEU A 54 -7.31 -7.51 7.22
CA LEU A 54 -7.87 -8.16 8.40
C LEU A 54 -9.11 -8.99 8.06
N TRP A 55 -9.96 -8.49 7.18
CA TRP A 55 -11.15 -9.19 6.67
C TRP A 55 -10.77 -10.44 5.88
N ARG A 56 -9.79 -10.35 4.97
CA ARG A 56 -9.27 -11.49 4.19
C ARG A 56 -8.85 -12.67 5.08
N PHE A 57 -8.28 -12.39 6.26
CA PHE A 57 -7.87 -13.40 7.23
C PHE A 57 -8.88 -13.65 8.35
N LYS A 58 -10.11 -13.17 8.20
CA LYS A 58 -11.22 -13.35 9.16
C LYS A 58 -10.89 -12.85 10.57
N LYS A 59 -10.05 -11.82 10.67
CA LYS A 59 -9.78 -11.08 11.91
C LYS A 59 -10.76 -9.93 12.14
N ARG A 60 -11.50 -9.55 11.10
CA ARG A 60 -12.65 -8.65 11.12
C ARG A 60 -13.76 -9.24 10.25
N ASP A 61 -15.00 -8.92 10.59
CA ASP A 61 -16.18 -9.38 9.84
C ASP A 61 -16.42 -8.54 8.57
N VAL A 62 -15.89 -7.32 8.53
CA VAL A 62 -16.00 -6.38 7.41
C VAL A 62 -14.66 -5.75 7.04
N SER A 63 -14.51 -5.38 5.76
CA SER A 63 -13.34 -4.69 5.21
C SER A 63 -13.39 -3.17 5.37
N GLU A 64 -14.48 -2.62 5.91
CA GLU A 64 -14.75 -1.18 5.93
C GLU A 64 -13.68 -0.35 6.65
N CYS A 65 -13.42 0.84 6.10
CA CYS A 65 -12.55 1.83 6.72
C CYS A 65 -13.18 2.36 7.99
N HIS A 66 -12.47 2.27 9.11
CA HIS A 66 -12.95 2.80 10.38
C HIS A 66 -13.07 4.33 10.32
N ASP A 67 -12.18 5.00 9.59
CA ASP A 67 -12.05 6.45 9.65
C ASP A 67 -13.10 7.18 8.81
N CYS A 68 -13.45 6.65 7.63
CA CYS A 68 -14.39 7.31 6.71
C CYS A 68 -15.55 6.41 6.23
N LEU A 69 -15.68 5.19 6.75
CA LEU A 69 -16.74 4.23 6.41
C LEU A 69 -16.77 3.80 4.94
N ASP A 70 -15.66 3.96 4.22
CA ASP A 70 -15.53 3.40 2.88
C ASP A 70 -15.65 1.86 2.94
N PRO A 71 -16.34 1.21 1.99
CA PRO A 71 -16.48 -0.24 1.97
C PRO A 71 -15.17 -1.04 2.04
N THR A 72 -14.06 -0.47 1.58
CA THR A 72 -12.76 -1.15 1.50
C THR A 72 -11.63 -0.31 2.09
N ASP A 73 -11.19 -0.68 3.28
CA ASP A 73 -9.99 -0.15 3.92
C ASP A 73 -8.73 -0.82 3.35
N SER A 74 -8.34 -0.40 2.15
CA SER A 74 -7.07 -0.77 1.53
C SER A 74 -5.98 0.27 1.82
N THR A 75 -4.73 -0.09 1.57
CA THR A 75 -3.61 0.87 1.62
C THR A 75 -3.73 1.98 0.59
N GLU A 76 -4.26 1.67 -0.60
CA GLU A 76 -4.50 2.67 -1.65
C GLU A 76 -5.56 3.67 -1.18
N HIS A 77 -6.65 3.16 -0.60
CA HIS A 77 -7.70 3.97 -0.01
C HIS A 77 -7.14 4.89 1.08
N ALA A 78 -6.48 4.34 2.10
CA ALA A 78 -5.92 5.13 3.20
C ALA A 78 -4.98 6.26 2.70
N PHE A 79 -4.18 5.97 1.67
CA PHE A 79 -3.18 6.91 1.18
C PHE A 79 -3.68 7.92 0.16
N PHE A 80 -4.66 7.59 -0.68
CA PHE A 80 -5.10 8.48 -1.76
C PHE A 80 -6.52 9.00 -1.60
N GLU A 81 -7.40 8.26 -0.92
CA GLU A 81 -8.85 8.47 -1.02
C GLU A 81 -9.48 8.82 0.32
N CYS A 82 -9.05 8.19 1.42
CA CYS A 82 -9.69 8.29 2.72
C CYS A 82 -9.80 9.75 3.18
N ASP A 83 -11.02 10.28 3.24
CA ASP A 83 -11.24 11.69 3.52
C ASP A 83 -10.65 12.08 4.87
N TRP A 84 -10.70 11.22 5.88
CA TRP A 84 -10.16 11.54 7.21
C TRP A 84 -8.70 12.04 7.20
N TRP A 85 -7.88 11.52 6.27
CA TRP A 85 -6.45 11.82 6.14
C TRP A 85 -6.12 12.93 5.14
N TRP A 86 -7.14 13.64 4.62
CA TRP A 86 -6.94 14.63 3.54
C TRP A 86 -5.95 15.74 3.90
N ARG A 87 -5.89 16.15 5.18
CA ARG A 87 -5.02 17.25 5.62
C ARG A 87 -3.54 16.86 5.61
N GLN A 88 -3.23 15.62 5.96
CA GLN A 88 -1.87 15.11 6.05
C GLN A 88 -1.25 14.82 4.67
N ARG A 89 -2.10 14.74 3.63
CA ARG A 89 -1.67 14.55 2.23
C ARG A 89 -1.29 15.85 1.53
N ARG A 90 -1.61 17.00 2.12
CA ARG A 90 -1.38 18.33 1.57
C ARG A 90 -0.06 18.91 2.06
#